data_AF-A0A1M3HP07-F1
#
_entry.id   AF-A0A1M3HP07-F1
#
_cell.length_a   1.000
_cell.length_b   1.000
_cell.length_c   1.000
_cell.angle_alpha   90.00
_cell.angle_beta   90.00
_cell.angle_gamma   90.00
#
_symmetry.space_group_name_H-M   'P 1'
#
loop_
_entity.id
_entity.type
_entity.pdbx_description
1 polymer ?
#
loop_
_entity_poly.entity_id
_entity_poly.type
_entity_poly.pdbx_seq_one_letter_code
_entity_poly.pdbx_strand_id
1 'polypeptide(L)' 'MSDDPARGRYFTISMIRLAGVAMVLAGALVVRQIIEWPKMAGYVLIAAGLIDVYIVPQTLARKWRTPK' A
#
# COMPACT_ATOMS: atom_id res chain seq x y z
N MET A 1 -1.95 -27.98 12.60
CA MET A 1 -2.51 -27.01 11.65
C MET A 1 -1.35 -26.48 10.83
N SER A 2 -1.09 -27.05 9.66
CA SER A 2 -0.09 -26.48 8.74
C SER A 2 -0.66 -25.14 8.27
N ASP A 3 -0.15 -24.04 8.81
CA ASP A 3 -0.53 -22.70 8.38
C ASP A 3 -0.26 -22.62 6.87
N ASP A 4 -1.34 -22.51 6.09
CA ASP A 4 -1.21 -22.40 4.64
C ASP A 4 -0.46 -21.09 4.34
N PRO A 5 0.78 -21.16 3.83
CA PRO A 5 1.55 -19.96 3.55
C PRO A 5 0.85 -19.06 2.52
N ALA A 6 -0.12 -19.57 1.75
CA ALA A 6 -0.96 -18.75 0.88
C ALA A 6 -1.86 -17.78 1.67
N ARG A 7 -2.40 -18.18 2.83
CA ARG A 7 -3.27 -17.34 3.67
C ARG A 7 -2.51 -16.16 4.26
N GLY A 8 -1.30 -16.42 4.77
CA GLY A 8 -0.42 -15.37 5.30
C GLY A 8 -0.04 -14.35 4.22
N ARG A 9 0.36 -14.83 3.03
CA ARG A 9 0.71 -13.98 1.88
C ARG A 9 -0.45 -13.10 1.41
N TYR A 10 -1.64 -13.68 1.31
CA TYR A 10 -2.85 -12.95 0.95
C TYR A 10 -3.16 -11.85 1.97
N PHE A 11 -3.07 -12.17 3.27
CA PHE A 11 -3.31 -11.19 4.33
C PHE A 11 -2.29 -10.04 4.27
N THR A 12 -1.00 -10.35 4.11
CA THR A 12 0.05 -9.33 3.96
C THR A 12 -0.20 -8.42 2.76
N ILE A 13 -0.49 -8.98 1.58
CA ILE A 13 -0.81 -8.19 0.38
C ILE A 13 -2.04 -7.31 0.60
N SER A 14 -3.06 -7.84 1.26
CA SER A 14 -4.30 -7.09 1.55
C SER A 14 -4.05 -5.93 2.51
N MET A 15 -3.26 -6.14 3.57
CA MET A 15 -2.88 -5.09 4.51
C MET A 15 -2.07 -3.98 3.84
N ILE A 16 -1.11 -4.33 2.97
CA ILE A 16 -0.32 -3.35 2.21
C ILE A 16 -1.24 -2.48 1.33
N ARG A 17 -2.20 -3.10 0.63
CA ARG A 17 -3.18 -2.36 -0.18
C ARG A 17 -4.02 -1.42 0.67
N LEU A 18 -4.52 -1.89 1.80
CA LEU A 18 -5.32 -1.06 2.71
C LEU A 18 -4.51 0.13 3.25
N ALA A 19 -3.25 -0.11 3.64
CA ALA A 19 -2.34 0.95 4.05
C ALA A 19 -2.11 1.96 2.93
N GLY A 20 -1.86 1.51 1.71
CA GLY A 20 -1.69 2.39 0.55
C GLY A 20 -2.94 3.22 0.23
N VAL A 21 -4.14 2.63 0.32
CA VAL A 21 -5.41 3.38 0.18
C VAL A 21 -5.55 4.42 1.29
N ALA A 22 -5.23 4.08 2.54
CA ALA A 22 -5.25 5.02 3.65
C ALA A 22 -4.29 6.20 3.42
N MET A 23 -3.09 5.96 2.87
CA MET A 23 -2.14 7.00 2.49
C MET A 23 -2.67 7.91 1.38
N VAL A 24 -3.32 7.35 0.36
CA VAL A 24 -3.94 8.15 -0.72
C VAL A 24 -5.05 9.04 -0.14
N LEU A 25 -5.90 8.50 0.72
CA LEU A 25 -6.97 9.27 1.35
C LEU A 25 -6.40 10.36 2.26
N ALA A 26 -5.41 10.06 3.10
CA ALA A 26 -4.74 11.04 3.94
C ALA A 26 -4.10 12.15 3.10
N GLY A 27 -3.38 11.80 2.04
CA GLY A 27 -2.78 12.76 1.12
C GLY A 27 -3.83 13.64 0.41
N ALA A 28 -4.98 13.08 0.02
CA ALA A 28 -6.08 13.85 -0.54
C ALA A 28 -6.66 14.87 0.46
N LEU A 29 -6.76 14.50 1.75
CA LEU A 29 -7.16 15.43 2.82
C LEU A 29 -6.15 16.57 3.01
N VAL A 30 -4.84 16.27 2.93
CA VAL A 30 -3.78 17.29 2.96
C VAL A 30 -3.87 18.23 1.76
N VAL A 31 -4.05 17.71 0.54
CA VAL A 31 -4.18 18.53 -0.67
C VAL A 31 -5.42 19.43 -0.61
N ARG A 32 -6.52 18.94 -0.04
CA ARG A 32 -7.74 19.72 0.24
C ARG A 32 -7.60 20.69 1.41
N GLN A 33 -6.45 20.75 2.07
CA GLN A 33 -6.17 21.61 3.24
C GLN A 33 -7.15 21.35 4.40
N ILE A 34 -7.68 20.13 4.50
CA ILE A 34 -8.40 19.65 5.69
C ILE A 34 -7.40 19.33 6.80
N ILE A 35 -6.22 18.85 6.42
CA ILE A 35 -5.05 18.70 7.28
C ILE A 35 -4.07 19.81 6.90
N GLU A 36 -3.66 20.62 7.88
CA GLU A 36 -2.75 21.77 7.71
C GLU A 36 -1.29 21.34 7.51
N TRP A 37 -1.04 20.59 6.44
CA TRP A 37 0.29 20.18 6.00
C TRP A 37 0.62 20.79 4.64
N PRO A 38 1.92 20.90 4.27
CA PRO A 38 2.32 21.34 2.95
C PRO A 38 1.67 20.46 1.86
N LYS A 39 1.09 21.07 0.82
CA LYS A 39 0.47 20.34 -0.29
C LYS A 39 1.42 19.33 -0.94
N MET A 40 2.72 19.66 -0.97
CA MET A 40 3.77 18.77 -1.46
C MET A 40 3.82 17.44 -0.68
N ALA A 41 3.67 17.47 0.65
CA ALA A 41 3.58 16.26 1.46
C ALA A 41 2.33 15.44 1.11
N GLY A 42 1.20 16.10 0.83
CA GLY A 42 -0.02 15.44 0.35
C GLY A 42 0.18 14.71 -0.98
N TYR A 43 0.82 15.35 -1.96
CA TYR A 43 1.14 14.69 -3.24
C TYR A 43 2.11 13.52 -3.07
N VAL A 44 3.12 13.65 -2.20
CA VAL A 44 4.04 12.55 -1.88
C VAL A 44 3.30 11.37 -1.23
N LEU A 45 2.38 11.63 -0.30
CA LEU A 45 1.55 10.59 0.33
C LEU A 45 0.68 9.86 -0.70
N ILE A 46 0.06 10.60 -1.63
CA ILE A 46 -0.74 9.99 -2.71
C ILE A 46 0.15 9.12 -3.60
N ALA A 47 1.30 9.64 -4.03
CA ALA A 47 2.24 8.89 -4.88
C ALA A 47 2.73 7.60 -4.18
N ALA A 48 3.13 7.69 -2.91
CA ALA A 48 3.55 6.55 -2.12
C ALA A 48 2.41 5.53 -1.93
N GLY A 49 1.21 5.99 -1.59
CA GLY A 49 0.05 5.12 -1.44
C GLY A 49 -0.32 4.38 -2.73
N LEU A 50 -0.21 5.03 -3.90
CA LEU A 50 -0.39 4.36 -5.19
C LEU A 50 0.68 3.29 -5.45
N ILE A 51 1.94 3.57 -5.11
CA ILE A 51 3.03 2.58 -5.21
C ILE A 51 2.73 1.37 -4.31
N ASP A 52 2.24 1.59 -3.09
CA ASP A 52 1.89 0.51 -2.16
C ASP A 52 0.65 -0.27 -2.58
N VAL A 53 -0.32 0.35 -3.25
CA VAL A 53 -1.51 -0.36 -3.76
C VAL A 53 -1.16 -1.25 -4.97
N TYR A 54 -0.32 -0.75 -5.88
CA TYR A 54 -0.11 -1.38 -7.18
C TYR A 54 1.24 -2.07 -7.33
N ILE A 55 2.33 -1.43 -6.95
CA ILE A 55 3.69 -1.91 -7.24
C ILE A 55 4.15 -2.89 -6.18
N VAL A 56 4.07 -2.52 -4.89
CA VAL A 56 4.59 -3.36 -3.80
C VAL A 56 3.95 -4.77 -3.80
N PRO A 57 2.61 -4.94 -3.91
CA PRO A 57 2.00 -6.26 -3.92
C PRO A 57 2.39 -7.10 -5.12
N GLN A 58 2.59 -6.47 -6.29
CA GLN A 58 3.05 -7.18 -7.49
C GLN A 58 4.48 -7.68 -7.32
N THR A 59 5.38 -6.86 -6.75
CA THR A 59 6.75 -7.30 -6.49
C THR A 59 6.80 -8.43 -5.45
N LEU A 60 5.98 -8.34 -4.40
CA LEU A 60 5.90 -9.33 -3.33
C LEU A 60 5.31 -10.65 -3.84
N ALA A 61 4.24 -10.58 -4.63
CA ALA A 61 3.64 -11.74 -5.29
C ALA A 61 4.65 -12.41 -6.24
N ARG A 62 5.38 -11.64 -7.07
CA ARG A 62 6.43 -12.19 -7.95
C ARG A 62 7.53 -12.88 -7.15
N LYS A 63 8.00 -12.28 -6.06
CA LYS A 63 9.05 -12.85 -5.19
C LYS A 63 8.62 -14.18 -4.57
N TRP A 64 7.37 -14.27 -4.11
CA TRP A 64 6.82 -15.51 -3.54
C TRP A 64 6.44 -16.56 -4.57
N ARG A 65 6.34 -16.19 -5.84
CA ARG A 65 6.07 -17.10 -6.95
C ARG A 65 7.33 -17.82 -7.46
N THR A 66 8.44 -17.80 -6.72
CA THR A 66 9.69 -18.43 -7.15
C THR A 66 9.85 -19.83 -6.52
N PRO A 67 9.35 -20.91 -7.16
CA PRO A 67 10.00 -22.19 -7.12
C PRO A 67 11.12 -22.17 -8.17
N LYS A 68 12.36 -22.32 -7.74
CA LYS A 68 13.37 -23.01 -8.54
C LYS A 68 13.62 -24.34 -7.87
#